data_AF-A0A066Z9B3-F1
#
_entry.id   AF-A0A066Z9B3-F1
#
_cell.length_a   1.000
_cell.length_b   1.000
_cell.length_c   1.000
_cell.angle_alpha   90.00
_cell.angle_beta   90.00
_cell.angle_gamma   90.00
#
_symmetry.space_group_name_H-M   'P 1'
#
loop_
_entity.id
_entity.type
_entity.pdbx_description
1 polymer ?
#
loop_
_entity_poly.entity_id
_entity_poly.type
_entity_poly.pdbx_seq_one_letter_code
_entity_poly.pdbx_strand_id
1 'polypeptide(L)'
;MPQHLDLDTIQARADAATDGPWYPDYVDGVIHDSEGRFVAQTTVNDPNPNATFIARARVDVPALIARIRELATDLTEMTHCRDAALRALHRDDIDTDIDVEDTIANALWGPGWDWEDERTPRLIARDVASEIRPALAKTTQQRDQALARVRELKAENERLRAR
;
A
#
# COMPACT_ATOMS: atom_id res chain seq x y z
N MET A 1 0.51 5.23 -22.51
CA MET A 1 0.56 4.11 -21.54
C MET A 1 2.01 3.91 -21.15
N PRO A 2 2.41 4.09 -19.89
CA PRO A 2 3.76 3.71 -19.48
C PRO A 2 3.94 2.20 -19.75
N GLN A 3 5.03 1.83 -20.42
CA GLN A 3 5.34 0.42 -20.65
C GLN A 3 5.49 -0.29 -19.30
N HIS A 4 4.95 -1.51 -19.19
CA HIS A 4 5.20 -2.37 -18.04
C HIS A 4 6.71 -2.59 -17.91
N LEU A 5 7.28 -2.20 -16.78
CA LEU A 5 8.72 -2.26 -16.53
C LEU A 5 9.11 -3.71 -16.21
N ASP A 6 9.81 -4.37 -17.13
CA ASP A 6 10.34 -5.72 -16.92
C ASP A 6 11.66 -5.66 -16.12
N LEU A 7 11.55 -5.92 -14.81
CA LEU A 7 12.69 -5.89 -13.89
C LEU A 7 13.65 -7.06 -14.07
N ASP A 8 13.20 -8.20 -14.58
CA ASP A 8 14.07 -9.35 -14.81
C ASP A 8 14.99 -9.08 -16.01
N THR A 9 14.43 -8.50 -17.08
CA THR A 9 15.23 -8.07 -18.24
C THR A 9 16.19 -6.93 -17.90
N ILE A 10 15.86 -6.04 -16.96
CA ILE A 10 16.78 -5.00 -16.50
C ILE A 10 17.88 -5.61 -15.61
N GLN A 11 17.53 -6.51 -14.70
CA GLN A 11 18.49 -7.22 -13.84
C GLN A 11 19.49 -8.01 -14.68
N ALA A 12 19.02 -8.77 -15.68
CA ALA A 12 19.88 -9.54 -16.56
C ALA A 12 20.90 -8.64 -17.32
N ARG A 13 20.49 -7.44 -17.73
CA ARG A 13 21.40 -6.47 -18.35
C ARG A 13 22.41 -5.90 -17.36
N ALA A 14 22.00 -5.68 -16.11
CA ALA A 14 22.90 -5.22 -15.05
C ALA A 14 23.92 -6.30 -14.64
N ASP A 15 23.50 -7.57 -14.60
CA ASP A 15 24.35 -8.72 -14.25
C ASP A 15 25.33 -9.09 -15.37
N ALA A 16 24.96 -8.84 -16.63
CA ALA A 16 25.85 -9.06 -17.79
C ALA A 16 26.95 -7.99 -17.90
N ALA A 17 26.81 -6.86 -17.21
CA ALA A 17 27.85 -5.82 -17.18
C ALA A 17 29.04 -6.27 -16.32
N THR A 18 30.22 -5.69 -16.58
CA THR A 18 31.42 -6.00 -15.78
C THR A 18 31.19 -5.73 -14.30
N ASP A 19 31.83 -6.52 -13.44
CA ASP A 19 31.71 -6.36 -12.00
C ASP A 19 32.19 -4.97 -11.55
N GLY A 20 31.42 -4.39 -10.64
CA GLY A 20 31.76 -3.13 -10.00
C GLY A 20 32.75 -3.33 -8.85
N PRO A 21 33.24 -2.23 -8.25
CA PRO A 21 33.00 -0.84 -8.66
C PRO A 21 33.70 -0.47 -9.96
N TRP A 22 33.12 0.48 -10.67
CA TRP A 22 33.76 1.16 -11.79
C TRP A 22 34.35 2.48 -11.34
N TYR A 23 35.41 2.92 -12.01
CA TYR A 23 36.19 4.09 -11.65
C TYR A 23 36.33 5.03 -12.85
N PRO A 24 35.91 6.29 -12.73
CA PRO A 24 36.14 7.29 -13.78
C PRO A 24 37.60 7.76 -13.72
N ASP A 25 38.25 7.82 -14.88
CA ASP A 25 39.48 8.57 -15.09
C ASP A 25 39.14 10.05 -15.31
N TYR A 26 39.89 10.91 -14.63
CA TYR A 26 39.67 12.35 -14.62
C TYR A 26 40.23 13.09 -15.84
N VAL A 27 41.07 12.43 -16.64
CA VAL A 27 41.76 13.08 -17.76
C VAL A 27 41.00 12.92 -19.08
N ASP A 28 40.55 11.70 -19.39
CA ASP A 28 40.03 11.37 -20.73
C ASP A 28 38.56 10.92 -20.76
N GLY A 29 37.84 11.04 -19.63
CA GLY A 29 36.44 10.61 -19.50
C GLY A 29 36.25 9.09 -19.64
N VAL A 30 37.33 8.33 -19.43
CA VAL A 30 37.34 6.87 -19.51
C VAL A 30 36.82 6.28 -18.20
N ILE A 31 36.10 5.17 -18.28
CA ILE A 31 35.65 4.40 -17.12
C ILE A 31 36.33 3.04 -17.16
N HIS A 32 36.94 2.66 -16.04
CA HIS A 32 37.62 1.38 -15.86
C HIS A 32 36.93 0.54 -14.79
N ASP A 33 37.11 -0.78 -14.85
CA ASP A 33 36.75 -1.65 -13.74
C ASP A 33 37.88 -1.72 -12.69
N SER A 34 37.68 -2.55 -11.66
CA SER A 34 38.66 -2.73 -10.57
C SER A 34 40.00 -3.35 -11.00
N GLU A 35 40.07 -3.96 -12.18
CA GLU A 35 41.30 -4.50 -12.78
C GLU A 35 41.96 -3.49 -13.74
N GLY A 36 41.38 -2.29 -13.90
CA GLY A 36 41.87 -1.27 -14.83
C GLY A 36 41.43 -1.49 -16.28
N ARG A 37 40.56 -2.47 -16.55
CA ARG A 37 40.07 -2.75 -17.91
C ARG A 37 39.07 -1.68 -18.35
N PHE A 38 39.14 -1.30 -19.62
CA PHE A 38 38.22 -0.34 -20.22
C PHE A 38 36.77 -0.85 -20.17
N VAL A 39 35.87 -0.02 -19.65
CA VAL A 39 34.42 -0.30 -19.60
C VAL A 39 33.66 0.60 -20.57
N ALA A 40 33.91 1.91 -20.53
CA ALA A 40 33.22 2.91 -21.36
C ALA A 40 34.05 4.19 -21.46
N GLN A 41 33.63 5.11 -22.34
CA GLN A 41 34.21 6.46 -22.44
C GLN A 41 33.11 7.47 -22.75
N THR A 42 33.15 8.63 -22.09
CA THR A 42 32.31 9.79 -22.41
C THR A 42 32.96 10.64 -23.50
N THR A 43 32.31 11.73 -23.94
CA THR A 43 32.92 12.60 -24.96
C THR A 43 34.22 13.22 -24.47
N VAL A 44 35.22 13.33 -25.35
CA VAL A 44 36.51 13.97 -25.05
C VAL A 44 36.25 15.44 -24.68
N ASN A 45 36.77 15.88 -23.53
CA ASN A 45 36.55 17.20 -22.89
C ASN A 45 35.24 17.40 -22.10
N ASP A 46 34.50 16.34 -21.80
CA ASP A 46 33.37 16.45 -20.87
C ASP A 46 33.88 16.78 -19.45
N PRO A 47 33.36 17.81 -18.75
CA PRO A 47 33.54 17.87 -17.32
C PRO A 47 33.09 16.53 -16.71
N ASN A 48 33.73 16.11 -15.63
CA ASN A 48 33.62 14.74 -15.11
C ASN A 48 32.22 14.20 -14.65
N PRO A 49 31.08 14.93 -14.63
CA PRO A 49 29.82 14.35 -14.16
C PRO A 49 29.32 13.10 -14.90
N ASN A 50 29.45 13.02 -16.23
CA ASN A 50 28.91 11.88 -16.97
C ASN A 50 29.68 10.58 -16.69
N ALA A 51 31.01 10.65 -16.62
CA ALA A 51 31.85 9.50 -16.26
C ALA A 51 31.56 9.03 -14.84
N THR A 52 31.40 9.97 -13.90
CA THR A 52 31.00 9.68 -12.51
C THR A 52 29.61 9.02 -12.45
N PHE A 53 28.63 9.54 -13.19
CA PHE A 53 27.28 8.97 -13.25
C PHE A 53 27.29 7.53 -13.77
N ILE A 54 27.99 7.28 -14.89
CA ILE A 54 28.11 5.94 -15.48
C ILE A 54 28.81 4.99 -14.51
N ALA A 55 29.91 5.42 -13.88
CA ALA A 55 30.64 4.60 -12.92
C ALA A 55 29.78 4.21 -11.71
N ARG A 56 28.98 5.17 -11.19
CA ARG A 56 28.04 4.95 -10.09
C ARG A 56 26.87 4.04 -10.44
N ALA A 57 26.44 4.05 -11.71
CA ALA A 57 25.31 3.24 -12.17
C ALA A 57 25.49 1.73 -11.87
N ARG A 58 26.74 1.23 -11.86
CA ARG A 58 27.01 -0.18 -11.55
C ARG A 58 26.59 -0.61 -10.14
N VAL A 59 26.57 0.34 -9.19
CA VAL A 59 26.12 0.13 -7.81
C VAL A 59 24.66 0.58 -7.65
N ASP A 60 24.32 1.75 -8.20
CA ASP A 60 23.01 2.36 -7.99
C ASP A 60 21.90 1.58 -8.70
N VAL A 61 22.13 1.04 -9.91
CA VAL A 61 21.11 0.28 -10.65
C VAL A 61 20.70 -1.01 -9.93
N PRO A 62 21.62 -1.92 -9.51
CA PRO A 62 21.23 -3.09 -8.71
C PRO A 62 20.49 -2.73 -7.43
N ALA A 63 20.94 -1.68 -6.71
CA ALA A 63 20.28 -1.22 -5.50
C ALA A 63 18.85 -0.72 -5.77
N LEU A 64 18.64 0.01 -6.87
CA LEU A 64 17.32 0.45 -7.30
C LEU A 64 16.41 -0.73 -7.68
N ILE A 65 16.92 -1.73 -8.41
CA ILE A 65 16.13 -2.92 -8.75
C ILE A 65 15.69 -3.65 -7.48
N ALA A 66 16.60 -3.87 -6.53
CA ALA A 66 16.29 -4.49 -5.24
C ALA A 66 15.19 -3.71 -4.51
N ARG A 67 15.34 -2.37 -4.42
CA ARG A 67 14.35 -1.51 -3.77
C ARG A 67 12.98 -1.54 -4.43
N ILE A 68 12.94 -1.57 -5.77
CA ILE A 68 11.66 -1.64 -6.50
C ILE A 68 10.97 -3.00 -6.24
N ARG A 69 11.72 -4.11 -6.16
CA ARG A 69 11.14 -5.43 -5.83
C ARG A 69 10.54 -5.47 -4.43
N GLU A 70 11.21 -4.88 -3.44
CA GLU A 70 10.67 -4.72 -2.08
C GLU A 70 9.35 -3.95 -2.12
N LEU A 71 9.35 -2.77 -2.74
CA LEU A 71 8.15 -1.93 -2.82
C LEU A 71 6.99 -2.61 -3.57
N ALA A 72 7.27 -3.38 -4.62
CA ALA A 72 6.26 -4.14 -5.34
C ALA A 72 5.64 -5.26 -4.46
N THR A 73 6.45 -5.86 -3.59
CA THR A 73 5.99 -6.87 -2.62
C THR A 73 5.08 -6.21 -1.58
N ASP A 74 5.53 -5.11 -0.96
CA ASP A 74 4.76 -4.37 0.04
C ASP A 74 3.41 -3.89 -0.52
N LEU A 75 3.41 -3.35 -1.76
CA LEU A 75 2.19 -2.90 -2.43
C LEU A 75 1.21 -4.05 -2.67
N THR A 76 1.70 -5.23 -3.04
CA THR A 76 0.88 -6.42 -3.23
C THR A 76 0.24 -6.86 -1.91
N GLU A 77 1.02 -6.88 -0.83
CA GLU A 77 0.53 -7.21 0.51
C GLU A 77 -0.54 -6.21 1.00
N MET A 78 -0.27 -4.91 0.88
CA MET A 78 -1.25 -3.87 1.22
C MET A 78 -2.53 -4.00 0.41
N THR A 79 -2.42 -4.32 -0.88
CA THR A 79 -3.57 -4.56 -1.77
C THR A 79 -4.39 -5.75 -1.28
N HIS A 80 -3.75 -6.88 -0.95
CA HIS A 80 -4.44 -8.05 -0.41
C HIS A 80 -5.15 -7.75 0.92
N CYS A 81 -4.48 -7.04 1.82
CA CYS A 81 -5.05 -6.63 3.11
C CYS A 81 -6.28 -5.72 2.90
N ARG A 82 -6.17 -4.73 2.01
CA ARG A 82 -7.28 -3.85 1.65
C ARG A 82 -8.44 -4.65 1.06
N ASP A 83 -8.19 -5.53 0.10
CA ASP A 83 -9.24 -6.29 -0.56
C ASP A 83 -9.91 -7.28 0.40
N ALA A 84 -9.16 -7.86 1.34
CA ALA A 84 -9.71 -8.68 2.42
C ALA A 84 -10.58 -7.84 3.37
N ALA A 85 -10.14 -6.63 3.73
CA ALA A 85 -10.91 -5.70 4.55
C ALA A 85 -12.21 -5.29 3.86
N LEU A 86 -12.14 -4.91 2.57
CA LEU A 86 -13.31 -4.56 1.75
C LEU A 86 -14.28 -5.74 1.62
N ARG A 87 -13.80 -6.96 1.35
CA ARG A 87 -14.66 -8.16 1.34
C ARG A 87 -15.31 -8.42 2.70
N ALA A 88 -14.60 -8.16 3.78
CA ALA A 88 -15.11 -8.36 5.13
C ALA A 88 -16.10 -7.25 5.55
N LEU A 89 -16.05 -6.10 4.89
CA LEU A 89 -16.92 -4.94 5.04
C LEU A 89 -18.20 -5.14 4.21
N HIS A 90 -18.08 -5.41 2.90
CA HIS A 90 -19.19 -5.60 1.96
C HIS A 90 -19.78 -7.03 1.94
N ARG A 91 -19.95 -7.66 3.10
CA ARG A 91 -20.72 -8.92 3.18
C ARG A 91 -22.22 -8.60 3.22
N ASP A 92 -22.95 -9.08 2.22
CA ASP A 92 -24.37 -8.73 1.96
C ASP A 92 -25.40 -9.47 2.85
N ASP A 93 -24.98 -10.17 3.92
CA ASP A 93 -25.84 -11.09 4.68
C ASP A 93 -26.53 -10.50 5.93
N ILE A 94 -26.60 -9.16 6.10
CA ILE A 94 -27.11 -8.49 7.32
C ILE A 94 -27.76 -7.13 7.04
N ASP A 95 -28.93 -6.90 7.63
CA ASP A 95 -29.66 -5.62 7.59
C ASP A 95 -29.31 -4.69 8.78
N THR A 96 -29.20 -3.37 8.56
CA THR A 96 -28.87 -2.38 9.61
C THR A 96 -29.93 -1.33 9.82
N ASP A 97 -30.40 -1.23 11.07
CA ASP A 97 -31.47 -0.35 11.53
C ASP A 97 -31.00 1.05 12.02
N ILE A 98 -29.77 1.48 11.68
CA ILE A 98 -29.21 2.80 12.07
C ILE A 98 -28.98 3.64 10.82
N ASP A 99 -29.50 4.87 10.82
CA ASP A 99 -29.13 5.87 9.82
C ASP A 99 -27.75 6.47 10.12
N VAL A 100 -26.74 5.82 9.56
CA VAL A 100 -25.32 6.15 9.74
C VAL A 100 -24.98 7.53 9.16
N GLU A 101 -25.66 7.97 8.11
CA GLU A 101 -25.42 9.29 7.51
C GLU A 101 -25.83 10.41 8.46
N ASP A 102 -27.03 10.30 9.04
CA ASP A 102 -27.57 11.32 9.95
C ASP A 102 -26.76 11.40 11.26
N THR A 103 -26.27 10.26 11.74
CA THR A 103 -25.42 10.21 12.95
C THR A 103 -24.08 10.91 12.74
N ILE A 104 -23.44 10.70 11.58
CA ILE A 104 -22.15 11.35 11.24
C ILE A 104 -22.34 12.84 10.98
N ALA A 105 -23.38 13.21 10.24
CA ALA A 105 -23.69 14.62 9.96
C ALA A 105 -23.89 15.42 11.26
N ASN A 106 -24.65 14.88 12.21
CA ASN A 106 -24.90 15.55 13.51
C ASN A 106 -23.62 15.68 14.37
N ALA A 107 -22.71 14.71 14.31
CA ALA A 107 -21.43 14.79 15.01
C ALA A 107 -20.49 15.87 14.42
N LEU A 108 -20.50 16.04 13.09
CA LEU A 108 -19.71 17.08 12.40
C LEU A 108 -20.22 18.50 12.69
N TRP A 109 -21.50 18.65 13.05
CA TRP A 109 -22.08 19.92 13.52
C TRP A 109 -21.78 20.25 15.00
N GLY A 110 -20.94 19.46 15.68
CA GLY A 110 -20.56 19.67 17.08
C GLY A 110 -19.72 20.93 17.36
N PRO A 111 -19.48 21.28 18.65
CA PRO A 111 -18.92 22.57 19.02
C PRO A 111 -17.48 22.76 18.55
N GLY A 112 -17.20 23.89 17.90
CA GLY A 112 -15.83 24.38 17.62
C GLY A 112 -15.34 24.26 16.18
N TRP A 113 -16.18 23.79 15.26
CA TRP A 113 -15.86 23.74 13.83
C TRP A 113 -16.70 24.77 13.07
N ASP A 114 -16.03 25.73 12.43
CA ASP A 114 -16.67 26.74 11.57
C ASP A 114 -16.55 26.27 10.12
N TRP A 115 -17.68 25.82 9.55
CA TRP A 115 -17.73 25.26 8.20
C TRP A 115 -18.03 26.37 7.20
N GLU A 116 -17.21 26.50 6.15
CA GLU A 116 -17.41 27.52 5.11
C GLU A 116 -18.70 27.30 4.27
N ASP A 117 -19.23 26.06 4.24
CA ASP A 117 -20.48 25.69 3.55
C ASP A 117 -21.27 24.67 4.37
N GLU A 118 -22.56 24.97 4.64
CA GLU A 118 -23.52 24.13 5.35
C GLU A 118 -23.73 22.74 4.71
N ARG A 119 -23.38 22.56 3.44
CA ARG A 119 -23.51 21.28 2.72
C ARG A 119 -22.29 20.38 2.92
N THR A 120 -21.14 20.94 3.27
CA THR A 120 -19.87 20.21 3.40
C THR A 120 -19.96 19.08 4.44
N PRO A 121 -20.53 19.29 5.64
CA PRO A 121 -20.70 18.21 6.62
C PRO A 121 -21.55 17.05 6.10
N ARG A 122 -22.59 17.32 5.31
CA ARG A 122 -23.46 16.28 4.73
C ARG A 122 -22.78 15.48 3.63
N LEU A 123 -21.97 16.13 2.79
CA LEU A 123 -21.19 15.44 1.76
C LEU A 123 -20.14 14.51 2.38
N ILE A 124 -19.41 15.00 3.39
CA ILE A 124 -18.47 14.19 4.16
C ILE A 124 -19.20 13.04 4.86
N ALA A 125 -20.33 13.31 5.50
CA ALA A 125 -21.12 12.28 6.16
C ALA A 125 -21.60 11.19 5.20
N ARG A 126 -22.04 11.54 3.99
CA ARG A 126 -22.44 10.57 2.97
C ARG A 126 -21.29 9.66 2.54
N ASP A 127 -20.15 10.26 2.23
CA ASP A 127 -18.99 9.53 1.74
C ASP A 127 -18.42 8.62 2.85
N VAL A 128 -18.33 9.13 4.09
CA VAL A 128 -17.88 8.35 5.25
C VAL A 128 -18.91 7.29 5.67
N ALA A 129 -20.21 7.58 5.63
CA ALA A 129 -21.24 6.61 5.96
C ALA A 129 -21.24 5.42 5.00
N SER A 130 -20.94 5.64 3.72
CA SER A 130 -20.81 4.57 2.74
C SER A 130 -19.72 3.56 3.11
N GLU A 131 -18.63 4.04 3.74
CA GLU A 131 -17.53 3.22 4.24
C GLU A 131 -17.81 2.59 5.61
N ILE A 132 -18.57 3.28 6.47
CA ILE A 132 -18.83 2.83 7.86
C ILE A 132 -20.03 1.90 7.97
N ARG A 133 -21.10 2.13 7.19
CA ARG A 133 -22.33 1.31 7.20
C ARG A 133 -22.04 -0.19 7.25
N PRO A 134 -21.14 -0.74 6.43
CA PRO A 134 -20.95 -2.18 6.42
C PRO A 134 -20.20 -2.69 7.66
N ALA A 135 -19.35 -1.86 8.30
CA ALA A 135 -18.68 -2.22 9.55
C ALA A 135 -19.66 -2.22 10.74
N LEU A 136 -20.58 -1.26 10.75
CA LEU A 136 -21.64 -1.15 11.76
C LEU A 136 -22.62 -2.33 11.66
N ALA A 137 -22.95 -2.74 10.43
CA ALA A 137 -23.75 -3.94 10.14
C ALA A 137 -23.13 -5.20 10.72
N LYS A 138 -21.85 -5.39 10.43
CA LYS A 138 -21.08 -6.53 10.91
C LYS A 138 -21.06 -6.64 12.44
N THR A 139 -20.87 -5.53 13.12
CA THR A 139 -20.80 -5.50 14.59
C THR A 139 -22.15 -5.84 15.23
N THR A 140 -23.24 -5.37 14.61
CA THR A 140 -24.61 -5.62 15.08
C THR A 140 -25.00 -7.10 14.95
N GLN A 141 -24.64 -7.76 13.85
CA GLN A 141 -24.89 -9.20 13.67
C GLN A 141 -24.15 -10.07 14.69
N GLN A 142 -22.86 -9.78 14.93
CA GLN A 142 -22.05 -10.54 15.89
C GLN A 142 -22.65 -10.49 17.30
N ARG A 143 -23.17 -9.34 17.71
CA ARG A 143 -23.87 -9.17 18.98
C ARG A 143 -25.11 -10.06 19.06
N ASP A 144 -25.92 -10.07 18.01
CA ASP A 144 -27.20 -10.80 18.03
C ASP A 144 -27.00 -12.32 18.02
N GLN A 145 -25.99 -12.81 17.29
CA GLN A 145 -25.58 -14.22 17.34
C GLN A 145 -25.09 -14.63 18.74
N ALA A 146 -24.27 -13.79 19.39
CA ALA A 146 -23.81 -14.05 20.74
C ALA A 146 -24.99 -14.10 21.74
N LEU A 147 -25.95 -13.18 21.61
CA LEU A 147 -27.15 -13.16 22.45
C LEU A 147 -28.03 -14.40 22.23
N ALA A 148 -28.22 -14.84 20.99
CA ALA A 148 -28.94 -16.08 20.67
C ALA A 148 -28.27 -17.30 21.31
N ARG A 149 -26.93 -17.40 21.17
CA ARG A 149 -26.17 -18.51 21.78
C ARG A 149 -26.28 -18.54 23.30
N VAL A 150 -26.27 -17.37 23.95
CA VAL A 150 -26.48 -17.26 25.40
C VAL A 150 -27.89 -17.75 25.79
N ARG A 151 -28.93 -17.46 25.01
CA ARG A 151 -30.30 -17.93 25.27
C ARG A 151 -30.41 -19.45 25.16
N GLU A 152 -29.82 -20.04 24.12
CA GLU A 152 -29.79 -21.50 23.95
C GLU A 152 -29.09 -22.21 25.11
N LEU A 153 -27.88 -21.74 25.47
CA LEU A 153 -27.10 -22.34 26.56
C LEU A 153 -27.83 -22.25 27.90
N LYS A 154 -28.56 -21.16 28.15
CA LYS A 154 -29.41 -21.03 29.34
C LYS A 154 -30.53 -22.07 29.35
N ALA A 155 -31.25 -22.22 28.23
CA ALA A 155 -32.34 -23.18 28.11
C ALA A 155 -31.86 -24.65 28.23
N GLU A 156 -30.69 -24.96 27.68
CA GLU A 156 -30.07 -26.29 27.83
C GLU A 156 -29.63 -26.57 29.27
N ASN A 157 -29.03 -25.58 29.94
CA ASN A 157 -28.63 -25.72 31.34
C ASN A 157 -29.84 -25.96 32.26
N GLU A 158 -30.94 -25.25 32.03
CA GLU A 158 -32.20 -25.45 32.76
C GLU A 158 -32.76 -26.87 32.57
N ARG A 159 -32.72 -27.40 31.33
CA ARG A 159 -33.14 -28.78 31.05
C ARG A 159 -32.26 -29.81 31.76
N LEU A 160 -30.94 -29.60 31.78
CA LEU A 160 -30.00 -30.51 32.45
C LEU A 160 -30.17 -30.48 33.97
N ARG A 161 -30.50 -29.33 34.57
CA ARG A 161 -30.76 -29.20 36.01
C ARG A 161 -32.10 -29.80 36.46
N ALA A 162 -33.05 -29.98 35.53
CA ALA A 162 -34.36 -30.53 35.81
C ALA A 162 -34.42 -32.08 35.69
N ARG A 163 -33.30 -32.73 35.36
CA ARG A 163 -33.17 -34.19 35.20
C ARG A 163 -32.36 -34.79 36.34
#